data_AF-A0A1G3GZV7-F1
#
_entry.id   AF-A0A1G3GZV7-F1
#
_cell.length_a   1.000
_cell.length_b   1.000
_cell.length_c   1.000
_cell.angle_alpha   90.00
_cell.angle_beta   90.00
_cell.angle_gamma   90.00
#
_symmetry.space_group_name_H-M   'P 1'
#
loop_
_entity.id
_entity.type
_entity.pdbx_description
1 polymer ?
#
loop_
_entity_poly.entity_id
_entity_poly.type
_entity_poly.pdbx_seq_one_letter_code
_entity_poly.pdbx_strand_id
1 'polypeptide(L)'
;MILPTWGILLLVGMVFVLGAGVFVSHGTVEATGFCNTCHTAYYDAKEYAFNDKVGMQKPSGMLTGCAECHPQPYAEFKRSVHFDTQKQARRPGCTNCHTEAHSVFRWYDYMYWQPDAWKKVQLSIQDNAVWEKQVRPDLAGKARTKFVQSDSAACRGCHSEAAKTWRPDIKAHVQAVQSKETCIKCHFNLVHAAVPWPDKDKK
;
A
#
# COMPACT_ATOMS: atom_id res chain seq x y z
N MET A 1 -2.45 -5.85 44.73
CA MET A 1 -2.03 -4.47 45.05
C MET A 1 -2.95 -3.51 44.32
N ILE A 2 -3.77 -2.75 45.04
CA ILE A 2 -4.64 -1.71 44.48
C ILE A 2 -3.79 -0.44 44.35
N LEU A 3 -3.68 0.12 43.15
CA LEU A 3 -2.97 1.38 42.94
C LEU A 3 -3.65 2.51 43.74
N PRO A 4 -2.90 3.38 44.43
CA PRO A 4 -3.49 4.54 45.09
C PRO A 4 -4.17 5.44 44.05
N THR A 5 -5.19 6.20 44.46
CA THR A 5 -6.01 7.05 43.57
C THR A 5 -5.18 7.99 42.69
N TRP A 6 -4.06 8.52 43.20
CA TRP A 6 -3.10 9.30 42.42
C TRP A 6 -2.36 8.50 41.34
N GLY A 7 -2.04 7.24 41.62
CA GLY A 7 -1.47 6.32 40.63
C GLY A 7 -2.44 6.00 39.50
N ILE A 8 -3.75 5.91 39.81
CA ILE A 8 -4.80 5.76 38.80
C ILE A 8 -4.92 7.03 37.95
N LEU A 9 -4.93 8.22 38.57
CA LEU A 9 -5.00 9.49 37.84
C LEU A 9 -3.79 9.72 36.93
N LEU A 10 -2.58 9.38 37.38
CA LEU A 10 -1.37 9.48 36.56
C LEU A 10 -1.42 8.50 35.37
N LEU A 11 -1.88 7.27 35.58
CA LEU A 11 -2.04 6.30 34.49
C LEU A 11 -3.10 6.76 33.49
N VAL A 12 -4.25 7.27 33.95
CA VAL A 12 -5.30 7.82 33.07
C VAL A 12 -4.77 9.03 32.30
N GLY A 13 -4.05 9.94 32.95
CA GLY A 13 -3.40 11.07 32.30
C GLY A 13 -2.38 10.64 31.24
N MET A 14 -1.54 9.65 31.55
CA MET A 14 -0.57 9.11 30.60
C MET A 14 -1.24 8.44 29.40
N VAL A 15 -2.30 7.63 29.63
CA VAL A 15 -3.09 7.01 28.56
C VAL A 15 -3.75 8.07 27.68
N PHE A 16 -4.28 9.14 28.28
CA PHE A 16 -4.89 10.25 27.52
C PHE A 16 -3.85 10.97 26.65
N VAL A 17 -2.67 11.27 27.19
CA VAL A 17 -1.58 11.93 26.43
C VAL A 17 -1.08 11.05 25.30
N LEU A 18 -0.83 9.76 25.57
CA LEU A 18 -0.39 8.81 24.53
C LEU A 18 -1.47 8.61 23.47
N GLY A 19 -2.74 8.50 23.87
CA GLY A 19 -3.88 8.40 22.96
C GLY A 19 -4.03 9.64 22.07
N ALA A 20 -3.93 10.84 22.64
CA ALA A 20 -3.93 12.09 21.89
C ALA A 20 -2.74 12.19 20.93
N GLY A 21 -1.55 11.76 21.36
CA GLY A 21 -0.35 11.72 20.52
C GLY A 21 -0.52 10.79 19.31
N VAL A 22 -1.08 9.59 19.51
CA VAL A 22 -1.37 8.63 18.42
C VAL A 22 -2.45 9.17 17.49
N PHE A 23 -3.49 9.83 18.01
CA PHE A 23 -4.54 10.42 17.18
C PHE A 23 -3.99 11.54 16.28
N VAL A 24 -3.17 12.43 16.84
CA VAL A 24 -2.51 13.50 16.08
C VAL A 24 -1.57 12.90 15.04
N SER A 25 -0.79 11.87 15.38
CA SER A 25 0.13 11.23 14.43
C SER A 25 -0.57 10.53 13.27
N HIS A 26 -1.75 9.94 13.51
CA HIS A 26 -2.59 9.42 12.41
C HIS A 26 -3.01 10.54 11.47
N GLY A 27 -3.53 11.65 12.03
CA GLY A 27 -3.95 12.80 11.24
C GLY A 27 -2.82 13.43 10.43
N THR A 28 -1.60 13.45 10.96
CA THR A 28 -0.44 14.00 10.23
C THR A 28 0.06 13.05 9.15
N VAL A 29 0.29 11.76 9.43
CA VAL A 29 0.82 10.80 8.44
C VAL A 29 -0.15 10.58 7.28
N GLU A 30 -1.46 10.71 7.52
CA GLU A 30 -2.49 10.64 6.47
C GLU A 30 -2.66 11.93 5.67
N ALA A 31 -2.07 13.05 6.11
CA ALA A 31 -2.23 14.34 5.46
C ALA A 31 -1.32 14.48 4.23
N THR A 32 -1.90 14.94 3.13
CA THR A 32 -1.18 15.24 1.87
C THR A 32 -0.01 16.20 2.06
N GLY A 33 -0.10 17.11 3.04
CA GLY A 33 0.93 18.10 3.34
C GLY A 33 2.07 17.60 4.20
N PHE A 34 2.02 16.38 4.77
CA PHE A 34 3.08 15.90 5.64
C PHE A 34 4.42 15.76 4.94
N CYS A 35 4.44 15.31 3.68
CA CYS A 35 5.69 15.21 2.92
C CYS A 35 6.32 16.60 2.68
N ASN A 36 5.48 17.61 2.49
CA ASN A 36 5.90 19.01 2.28
C ASN A 36 6.55 19.64 3.51
N THR A 37 6.51 19.01 4.68
CA THR A 37 7.24 19.51 5.85
C THR A 37 8.75 19.30 5.74
N CYS A 38 9.18 18.32 4.94
CA CYS A 38 10.60 17.96 4.80
C CYS A 38 11.15 18.26 3.41
N HIS A 39 10.35 18.06 2.35
CA HIS A 39 10.74 18.36 0.98
C HIS A 39 9.52 18.73 0.13
N THR A 40 9.70 19.49 -0.93
CA THR A 40 8.62 19.77 -1.89
C THR A 40 8.15 18.47 -2.56
N ALA A 41 6.85 18.24 -2.60
CA ALA A 41 6.25 17.20 -3.43
C ALA A 41 6.23 17.64 -4.90
N TYR A 42 6.76 16.80 -5.79
CA TYR A 42 6.87 17.10 -7.22
C TYR A 42 5.81 16.42 -8.08
N TYR A 43 5.02 15.51 -7.51
CA TYR A 43 3.97 14.76 -8.20
C TYR A 43 2.59 15.25 -7.78
N ASP A 44 1.61 15.21 -8.69
CA ASP A 44 0.21 15.49 -8.34
C ASP A 44 -0.34 14.34 -7.51
N ALA A 45 -0.56 14.58 -6.21
CA ALA A 45 -1.10 13.59 -5.30
C ALA A 45 -2.43 12.99 -5.79
N LYS A 46 -3.25 13.74 -6.55
CA LYS A 46 -4.50 13.23 -7.09
C LYS A 46 -4.29 12.03 -8.01
N GLU A 47 -3.12 11.91 -8.63
CA GLU A 47 -2.78 10.82 -9.54
C GLU A 47 -2.53 9.49 -8.84
N TYR A 48 -2.24 9.47 -7.55
CA TYR A 48 -1.93 8.23 -6.83
C TYR A 48 -2.63 8.10 -5.46
N ALA A 49 -3.33 9.14 -5.01
CA ALA A 49 -4.10 9.13 -3.79
C ALA A 49 -5.23 8.10 -3.81
N PHE A 50 -5.61 7.64 -2.62
CA PHE A 50 -6.76 6.78 -2.42
C PHE A 50 -8.03 7.36 -3.07
N ASN A 51 -8.72 6.55 -3.86
CA ASN A 51 -10.02 6.89 -4.43
C ASN A 51 -11.13 6.14 -3.67
N ASP A 52 -12.06 6.86 -3.05
CA ASP A 52 -13.20 6.30 -2.32
C ASP A 52 -14.33 5.79 -3.24
N LYS A 53 -14.41 6.31 -4.47
CA LYS A 53 -15.44 5.96 -5.46
C LYS A 53 -15.33 4.53 -6.01
N VAL A 54 -14.28 3.81 -5.66
CA VAL A 54 -14.13 2.39 -6.00
C VAL A 54 -14.80 1.45 -5.00
N GLY A 55 -15.43 1.99 -3.93
CA GLY A 55 -16.22 1.19 -2.99
C GLY A 55 -15.37 0.42 -1.97
N MET A 56 -14.15 0.89 -1.71
CA MET A 56 -13.28 0.35 -0.68
C MET A 56 -13.25 1.26 0.54
N GLN A 57 -13.02 0.68 1.72
CA GLN A 57 -12.76 1.47 2.92
C GLN A 57 -11.37 2.08 2.84
N LYS A 58 -11.28 3.36 3.19
CA LYS A 58 -10.01 4.08 3.30
C LYS A 58 -9.12 3.39 4.34
N PRO A 59 -7.92 2.92 3.97
CA PRO A 59 -7.02 2.33 4.94
C PRO A 59 -6.37 3.39 5.83
N SER A 60 -5.77 2.97 6.95
CA SER A 60 -4.98 3.85 7.82
C SER A 60 -3.51 3.91 7.40
N GLY A 61 -2.85 5.02 7.69
CA GLY A 61 -1.41 5.21 7.45
C GLY A 61 -1.07 6.14 6.27
N MET A 62 0.04 5.90 5.58
CA MET A 62 0.49 6.78 4.50
C MET A 62 -0.40 6.60 3.26
N LEU A 63 -1.16 7.64 2.90
CA LEU A 63 -2.09 7.61 1.76
C LEU A 63 -1.68 8.54 0.61
N THR A 64 -0.63 9.32 0.84
CA THR A 64 -0.04 10.28 -0.09
C THR A 64 1.48 10.21 0.03
N GLY A 65 2.27 10.83 -0.84
CA GLY A 65 3.73 10.72 -0.75
C GLY A 65 4.33 9.46 -1.39
N CYS A 66 3.51 8.63 -2.04
CA CYS A 66 3.97 7.37 -2.63
C CYS A 66 4.95 7.61 -3.78
N ALA A 67 4.64 8.54 -4.68
CA ALA A 67 5.44 8.79 -5.88
C ALA A 67 6.81 9.42 -5.55
N GLU A 68 6.88 10.14 -4.44
CA GLU A 68 8.08 10.81 -3.95
C GLU A 68 9.12 9.78 -3.46
N CYS A 69 8.67 8.75 -2.74
CA CYS A 69 9.53 7.65 -2.28
C CYS A 69 9.68 6.51 -3.31
N HIS A 70 8.68 6.34 -4.19
CA HIS A 70 8.61 5.28 -5.19
C HIS A 70 8.35 5.86 -6.59
N PRO A 71 9.30 6.63 -7.15
CA PRO A 71 9.10 7.30 -8.43
C PRO A 71 9.03 6.31 -9.60
N GLN A 72 9.77 5.19 -9.55
CA GLN A 72 9.74 4.17 -10.60
C GLN A 72 8.39 3.42 -10.64
N PRO A 73 7.86 2.87 -9.53
CA PRO A 73 6.51 2.30 -9.51
C PRO A 73 5.43 3.27 -9.94
N TYR A 74 5.53 4.55 -9.57
CA TYR A 74 4.59 5.58 -10.00
C TYR A 74 4.65 5.79 -11.53
N ALA A 75 5.84 5.91 -12.11
CA ALA A 75 6.01 6.04 -13.56
C ALA A 75 5.46 4.83 -14.32
N GLU A 76 5.61 3.63 -13.78
CA GLU A 76 5.04 2.38 -14.33
C GLU A 76 3.52 2.34 -14.19
N PHE A 77 2.99 2.72 -13.03
CA PHE A 77 1.56 2.77 -12.77
C PHE A 77 0.84 3.65 -13.79
N LYS A 78 1.40 4.81 -14.14
CA LYS A 78 0.83 5.72 -15.16
C LYS A 78 0.66 5.11 -16.54
N ARG A 79 1.41 4.05 -16.85
CA ARG A 79 1.35 3.33 -18.13
C ARG A 79 0.42 2.11 -18.06
N SER A 80 -0.10 1.80 -16.89
CA SER A 80 -0.95 0.63 -16.67
C SER A 80 -2.42 0.91 -17.00
N VAL A 81 -3.16 -0.16 -17.26
CA VAL A 81 -4.63 -0.12 -17.44
C VAL A 81 -5.38 0.33 -16.18
N HIS A 82 -4.72 0.31 -15.01
CA HIS A 82 -5.30 0.79 -13.76
C HIS A 82 -5.13 2.31 -13.58
N PHE A 83 -4.29 2.96 -14.40
CA PHE A 83 -4.22 4.41 -14.48
C PHE A 83 -5.07 4.95 -15.62
N ASP A 84 -4.86 4.46 -16.84
CA ASP A 84 -5.66 4.87 -18.01
C ASP A 84 -6.98 4.10 -18.07
N THR A 85 -7.88 4.42 -17.15
CA THR A 85 -9.20 3.80 -17.09
C THR A 85 -10.19 4.60 -17.94
N GLN A 86 -11.05 3.91 -18.70
CA GLN A 86 -12.20 4.54 -19.38
C GLN A 86 -13.20 5.21 -18.39
N LYS A 87 -13.04 4.96 -17.08
CA LYS A 87 -13.86 5.52 -16.00
C LYS A 87 -12.97 6.32 -15.05
N GLN A 88 -12.35 7.40 -15.54
CA GLN A 88 -11.39 8.23 -14.78
C GLN A 88 -11.87 8.58 -13.35
N ALA A 89 -13.17 8.80 -13.16
CA ALA A 89 -13.76 9.07 -11.84
C ALA A 89 -13.56 7.95 -10.81
N ARG A 90 -13.39 6.70 -11.25
CA ARG A 90 -13.13 5.51 -10.41
C ARG A 90 -11.72 4.95 -10.61
N ARG A 91 -10.79 5.75 -11.13
CA ARG A 91 -9.39 5.33 -11.26
C ARG A 91 -8.81 5.07 -9.86
N PRO A 92 -8.29 3.87 -9.56
CA PRO A 92 -7.67 3.59 -8.26
C PRO A 92 -6.37 4.38 -8.08
N GLY A 93 -5.99 4.67 -6.84
CA GLY A 93 -4.65 5.09 -6.45
C GLY A 93 -3.80 3.93 -5.93
N CYS A 94 -2.60 4.23 -5.44
CA CYS A 94 -1.67 3.23 -4.93
C CYS A 94 -2.28 2.43 -3.77
N THR A 95 -2.90 3.10 -2.81
CA THR A 95 -3.44 2.47 -1.59
C THR A 95 -4.79 1.80 -1.77
N ASN A 96 -5.43 1.94 -2.93
CA ASN A 96 -6.57 1.09 -3.26
C ASN A 96 -6.12 -0.37 -3.48
N CYS A 97 -4.89 -0.59 -3.97
CA CYS A 97 -4.30 -1.92 -4.11
C CYS A 97 -3.39 -2.26 -2.92
N HIS A 98 -2.56 -1.31 -2.50
CA HIS A 98 -1.58 -1.47 -1.41
C HIS A 98 -2.14 -0.95 -0.09
N THR A 99 -3.22 -1.57 0.40
CA THR A 99 -4.05 -1.06 1.50
C THR A 99 -3.32 -0.86 2.83
N GLU A 100 -2.17 -1.50 3.07
CA GLU A 100 -1.43 -1.35 4.35
C GLU A 100 0.08 -1.37 4.15
N ALA A 101 0.57 -0.88 3.00
CA ALA A 101 2.03 -0.86 2.77
C ALA A 101 2.77 -0.06 3.86
N HIS A 102 2.14 1.00 4.37
CA HIS A 102 2.67 1.87 5.41
C HIS A 102 1.56 2.28 6.38
N SER A 103 1.10 1.38 7.26
CA SER A 103 0.31 1.80 8.43
C SER A 103 1.09 2.83 9.25
N VAL A 104 0.42 3.62 10.10
CA VAL A 104 1.09 4.66 10.91
C VAL A 104 2.31 4.08 11.65
N PHE A 105 2.13 2.98 12.38
CA PHE A 105 3.23 2.31 13.08
C PHE A 105 4.32 1.80 12.13
N ARG A 106 3.95 1.14 11.02
CA ARG A 106 4.91 0.64 10.02
C ARG A 106 5.73 1.77 9.40
N TRP A 107 5.11 2.94 9.19
CA TRP A 107 5.79 4.11 8.68
C TRP A 107 6.81 4.65 9.69
N TYR A 108 6.43 4.78 10.96
CA TYR A 108 7.36 5.18 12.03
C TYR A 108 8.51 4.17 12.19
N ASP A 109 8.22 2.87 12.21
CA ASP A 109 9.23 1.82 12.28
C ASP A 109 10.21 1.92 11.10
N TYR A 110 9.68 2.15 9.91
CA TYR A 110 10.48 2.28 8.70
C TYR A 110 11.38 3.54 8.72
N MET A 111 10.81 4.68 9.10
CA MET A 111 11.50 5.97 9.10
C MET A 111 12.58 6.07 10.20
N TYR A 112 12.29 5.56 11.39
CA TYR A 112 13.13 5.80 12.58
C TYR A 112 13.87 4.57 13.08
N TRP A 113 13.38 3.36 12.78
CA TRP A 113 13.90 2.11 13.35
C TRP A 113 14.45 1.13 12.31
N GLN A 114 14.42 1.47 11.02
CA GLN A 114 14.99 0.65 9.94
C GLN A 114 15.92 1.46 9.02
N PRO A 115 17.06 1.95 9.54
CA PRO A 115 17.94 2.89 8.82
C PRO A 115 18.47 2.32 7.49
N ASP A 116 18.77 1.01 7.43
CA ASP A 116 19.26 0.39 6.20
C ASP A 116 18.18 0.27 5.12
N ALA A 117 16.95 -0.05 5.51
CA ALA A 117 15.82 -0.15 4.59
C ALA A 117 15.42 1.25 4.09
N TRP A 118 15.48 2.25 4.97
CA TRP A 118 15.27 3.65 4.60
C TRP A 118 16.33 4.15 3.63
N LYS A 119 17.61 3.96 3.96
CA LYS A 119 18.75 4.33 3.12
C LYS A 119 18.67 3.70 1.73
N LYS A 120 18.27 2.43 1.62
CA LYS A 120 18.12 1.75 0.32
C LYS A 120 17.07 2.40 -0.57
N VAL A 121 15.93 2.81 -0.02
CA VAL A 121 14.90 3.50 -0.80
C VAL A 121 15.39 4.89 -1.22
N GLN A 122 16.01 5.65 -0.30
CA GLN A 122 16.62 6.94 -0.62
C GLN A 122 17.63 6.85 -1.77
N LEU A 123 18.53 5.86 -1.72
CA LEU A 123 19.48 5.61 -2.81
C LEU A 123 18.77 5.21 -4.10
N SER A 124 17.73 4.38 -4.03
CA SER A 124 17.00 3.95 -5.22
C SER A 124 16.25 5.07 -5.94
N ILE A 125 15.95 6.20 -5.28
CA ILE A 125 15.33 7.37 -5.92
C ILE A 125 16.28 7.99 -6.95
N GLN A 126 17.59 8.01 -6.65
CA GLN A 126 18.61 8.63 -7.50
C GLN A 126 19.37 7.63 -8.37
N ASP A 127 19.44 6.37 -7.95
CA ASP A 127 20.15 5.30 -8.65
C ASP A 127 19.19 4.18 -9.07
N ASN A 128 18.88 4.15 -10.37
CA ASN A 128 18.01 3.13 -10.93
C ASN A 128 18.62 1.73 -10.86
N ALA A 129 19.94 1.57 -10.82
CA ALA A 129 20.57 0.25 -10.68
C ALA A 129 20.30 -0.35 -9.29
N VAL A 130 20.28 0.47 -8.24
CA VAL A 130 19.88 0.05 -6.88
C VAL A 130 18.41 -0.35 -6.87
N TRP A 131 17.54 0.43 -7.52
CA TRP A 131 16.13 0.09 -7.68
C TRP A 131 15.94 -1.28 -8.35
N GLU A 132 16.49 -1.45 -9.54
CA GLU A 132 16.29 -2.65 -10.36
C GLU A 132 16.85 -3.92 -9.70
N LYS A 133 18.04 -3.84 -9.10
CA LYS A 133 18.76 -5.02 -8.60
C LYS A 133 18.42 -5.39 -7.17
N GLN A 134 18.01 -4.43 -6.34
CA GLN A 134 17.88 -4.64 -4.89
C GLN A 134 16.47 -4.35 -4.38
N VAL A 135 15.90 -3.19 -4.72
CA VAL A 135 14.65 -2.73 -4.10
C VAL A 135 13.43 -3.35 -4.77
N ARG A 136 13.36 -3.31 -6.10
CA ARG A 136 12.25 -3.88 -6.89
C ARG A 136 11.98 -5.35 -6.56
N PRO A 137 12.94 -6.29 -6.60
CA PRO A 137 12.66 -7.70 -6.33
C PRO A 137 12.15 -7.93 -4.91
N ASP A 138 12.71 -7.23 -3.91
CA ASP A 138 12.29 -7.32 -2.51
C ASP A 138 10.85 -6.79 -2.31
N LEU A 139 10.55 -5.59 -2.81
CA LEU A 139 9.21 -5.00 -2.69
C LEU A 139 8.16 -5.78 -3.48
N ALA A 140 8.49 -6.26 -4.67
CA ALA A 140 7.59 -7.11 -5.46
C ALA A 140 7.26 -8.40 -4.70
N GLY A 141 8.26 -9.05 -4.10
CA GLY A 141 8.07 -10.23 -3.25
C GLY A 141 7.13 -9.94 -2.07
N LYS A 142 7.41 -8.88 -1.30
CA LYS A 142 6.58 -8.45 -0.16
C LYS A 142 5.14 -8.15 -0.56
N ALA A 143 4.94 -7.40 -1.65
CA ALA A 143 3.61 -7.07 -2.15
C ALA A 143 2.84 -8.32 -2.58
N ARG A 144 3.47 -9.22 -3.34
CA ARG A 144 2.86 -10.48 -3.78
C ARG A 144 2.48 -11.36 -2.60
N THR A 145 3.37 -11.53 -1.61
CA THR A 145 3.06 -12.26 -0.38
C THR A 145 1.83 -11.68 0.31
N LYS A 146 1.72 -10.35 0.41
CA LYS A 146 0.54 -9.70 0.98
C LYS A 146 -0.73 -9.95 0.18
N PHE A 147 -0.68 -9.88 -1.15
CA PHE A 147 -1.82 -10.22 -1.99
C PHE A 147 -2.20 -11.69 -1.89
N VAL A 148 -1.26 -12.62 -1.73
CA VAL A 148 -1.57 -14.04 -1.52
C VAL A 148 -2.22 -14.25 -0.15
N GLN A 149 -1.61 -13.71 0.92
CA GLN A 149 -2.11 -13.86 2.30
C GLN A 149 -3.51 -13.28 2.50
N SER A 150 -3.86 -12.24 1.76
CA SER A 150 -5.17 -11.58 1.82
C SER A 150 -6.17 -12.12 0.81
N ASP A 151 -5.89 -13.23 0.12
CA ASP A 151 -6.70 -13.73 -1.01
C ASP A 151 -7.03 -12.63 -2.04
N SER A 152 -6.04 -11.79 -2.33
CA SER A 152 -6.16 -10.65 -3.25
C SER A 152 -7.36 -9.75 -2.91
N ALA A 153 -7.65 -9.53 -1.62
CA ALA A 153 -8.80 -8.76 -1.14
C ALA A 153 -8.94 -7.39 -1.85
N ALA A 154 -7.83 -6.69 -2.09
CA ALA A 154 -7.85 -5.41 -2.79
C ALA A 154 -8.31 -5.55 -4.26
N CYS A 155 -7.93 -6.64 -4.94
CA CYS A 155 -8.43 -6.94 -6.28
C CYS A 155 -9.93 -7.22 -6.22
N ARG A 156 -10.36 -8.10 -5.30
CA ARG A 156 -11.76 -8.54 -5.15
C ARG A 156 -12.70 -7.40 -4.75
N GLY A 157 -12.19 -6.39 -4.03
CA GLY A 157 -12.95 -5.20 -3.64
C GLY A 157 -13.52 -4.44 -4.85
N CYS A 158 -12.81 -4.47 -5.98
CA CYS A 158 -13.25 -3.84 -7.23
C CYS A 158 -13.65 -4.86 -8.31
N HIS A 159 -13.03 -6.03 -8.34
CA HIS A 159 -13.25 -7.13 -9.29
C HIS A 159 -14.17 -8.20 -8.70
N SER A 160 -15.47 -7.97 -8.84
CA SER A 160 -16.51 -8.86 -8.31
C SER A 160 -17.66 -9.01 -9.28
N GLU A 161 -18.50 -10.01 -9.06
CA GLU A 161 -19.74 -10.21 -9.83
C GLU A 161 -20.69 -9.04 -9.66
N ALA A 162 -20.82 -8.53 -8.42
CA ALA A 162 -21.67 -7.37 -8.11
C ALA A 162 -21.24 -6.11 -8.88
N ALA A 163 -19.92 -5.88 -9.01
CA ALA A 163 -19.38 -4.78 -9.78
C ALA A 163 -19.37 -5.02 -11.30
N LYS A 164 -19.73 -6.23 -11.77
CA LYS A 164 -19.69 -6.68 -13.17
C LYS A 164 -18.31 -6.51 -13.82
N THR A 165 -17.27 -6.63 -13.03
CA THR A 165 -15.86 -6.49 -13.40
C THR A 165 -15.12 -7.83 -13.33
N TRP A 166 -15.73 -8.82 -12.69
CA TRP A 166 -15.32 -10.22 -12.75
C TRP A 166 -15.99 -10.96 -13.90
N ARG A 167 -15.25 -11.87 -14.55
CA ARG A 167 -15.70 -12.65 -15.71
C ARG A 167 -15.73 -14.14 -15.38
N PRO A 168 -16.83 -14.66 -14.80
CA PRO A 168 -16.91 -16.06 -14.37
C PRO A 168 -16.98 -17.05 -15.54
N ASP A 169 -17.24 -16.57 -16.76
CA ASP A 169 -17.28 -17.37 -17.98
C ASP A 169 -15.90 -17.86 -18.46
N ILE A 170 -14.82 -17.24 -17.99
CA ILE A 170 -13.46 -17.63 -18.34
C ILE A 170 -13.11 -18.94 -17.61
N LYS A 171 -12.76 -19.99 -18.35
CA LYS A 171 -12.41 -21.32 -17.80
C LYS A 171 -11.37 -21.25 -16.66
N ALA A 172 -10.35 -20.40 -16.81
CA ALA A 172 -9.32 -20.20 -15.79
C ALA A 172 -9.86 -19.60 -14.49
N HIS A 173 -10.86 -18.71 -14.57
CA HIS A 173 -11.53 -18.14 -13.41
C HIS A 173 -12.39 -19.17 -12.68
N VAL A 174 -13.11 -20.03 -13.42
CA VAL A 174 -13.85 -21.17 -12.84
C VAL A 174 -12.90 -22.08 -12.06
N GLN A 175 -11.76 -22.43 -12.66
CA GLN A 175 -10.76 -23.26 -12.01
C GLN A 175 -10.18 -22.58 -10.77
N ALA A 176 -9.83 -21.29 -10.86
CA ALA A 176 -9.27 -20.53 -9.73
C ALA A 176 -10.21 -20.49 -8.52
N VAL A 177 -11.52 -20.38 -8.74
CA VAL A 177 -12.53 -20.47 -7.66
C VAL A 177 -12.52 -21.87 -7.03
N GLN A 178 -12.50 -22.94 -7.83
CA GLN A 178 -12.47 -24.32 -7.34
C GLN A 178 -11.20 -24.64 -6.56
N SER A 179 -10.04 -24.18 -7.04
CA SER A 179 -8.74 -24.42 -6.41
C SER A 179 -8.37 -23.39 -5.34
N LYS A 180 -9.24 -22.42 -5.06
CA LYS A 180 -9.02 -21.31 -4.11
C LYS A 180 -7.73 -20.53 -4.40
N GLU A 181 -7.46 -20.30 -5.68
CA GLU A 181 -6.29 -19.53 -6.10
C GLU A 181 -6.55 -18.03 -6.00
N THR A 182 -5.51 -17.30 -5.61
CA THR A 182 -5.55 -15.84 -5.46
C THR A 182 -5.30 -15.16 -6.80
N CYS A 183 -5.97 -14.05 -7.08
CA CYS A 183 -5.86 -13.33 -8.35
C CYS A 183 -4.41 -13.02 -8.74
N ILE A 184 -3.58 -12.60 -7.77
CA ILE A 184 -2.20 -12.18 -8.00
C ILE A 184 -1.28 -13.27 -8.57
N LYS A 185 -1.59 -14.56 -8.40
CA LYS A 185 -0.75 -15.67 -8.91
C LYS A 185 -0.78 -15.80 -10.44
N CYS A 186 -1.87 -15.34 -11.06
CA CYS A 186 -1.99 -15.25 -12.51
C CYS A 186 -1.80 -13.80 -12.99
N HIS A 187 -2.34 -12.85 -12.24
CA HIS A 187 -2.35 -11.42 -12.55
C HIS A 187 -1.21 -10.65 -11.89
N PHE A 188 0.02 -11.14 -12.00
CA PHE A 188 1.24 -10.44 -11.57
C PHE A 188 1.89 -9.69 -12.74
N ASN A 189 2.72 -8.69 -12.43
CA ASN A 189 3.37 -7.81 -13.43
C ASN A 189 2.38 -7.06 -14.33
N LEU A 190 1.17 -6.78 -13.84
CA LEU A 190 0.15 -6.02 -14.58
C LEU A 190 0.40 -4.52 -14.58
N VAL A 191 0.89 -4.01 -13.45
CA VAL A 191 1.00 -2.56 -13.19
C VAL A 191 2.45 -2.12 -13.19
N HIS A 192 3.29 -2.90 -12.52
CA HIS A 192 4.71 -2.65 -12.39
C HIS A 192 5.51 -3.50 -13.35
N ALA A 193 6.73 -3.07 -13.63
CA ALA A 193 7.66 -3.78 -14.49
C ALA A 193 7.91 -5.21 -13.99
N ALA A 194 8.26 -6.08 -14.94
CA ALA A 194 8.31 -7.51 -14.69
C ALA A 194 9.39 -7.89 -13.67
N VAL A 195 8.98 -8.62 -12.63
CA VAL A 195 9.89 -9.30 -11.71
C VAL A 195 9.63 -10.81 -11.79
N PRO A 196 10.65 -11.66 -11.98
CA PRO A 196 10.47 -13.11 -11.92
C PRO A 196 9.83 -13.55 -10.59
N TRP A 197 9.03 -14.62 -10.63
CA TRP A 197 8.45 -15.22 -9.43
C TRP A 197 8.52 -16.76 -9.53
N PRO A 198 9.72 -17.35 -9.39
CA PRO A 198 9.92 -18.78 -9.60
C PRO A 198 9.10 -19.64 -8.64
N ASP A 199 8.83 -19.12 -7.44
CA ASP A 199 8.19 -19.84 -6.35
C ASP A 199 6.69 -19.56 -6.22
N LYS A 200 6.06 -18.95 -7.24
CA LYS A 200 4.65 -18.52 -7.19
C LYS A 200 3.66 -19.65 -6.93
N ASP A 201 4.00 -20.87 -7.33
CA ASP A 201 3.13 -22.06 -7.26
C ASP A 201 3.50 -22.97 -6.07
N LYS A 202 4.52 -22.62 -5.28
CA LYS A 202 4.86 -23.36 -4.06
C LYS A 202 3.77 -23.11 -3.01
N LYS A 203 3.25 -24.20 -2.46
CA LYS A 203 2.21 -24.21 -1.42
C LYS A 203 2.82 -24.11 -0.03
#